data_AF-E6RED8-F1
#
_entry.id   AF-E6RED8-F1
#
_cell.length_a   1.000
_cell.length_b   1.000
_cell.length_c   1.000
_cell.angle_alpha   90.00
_cell.angle_beta   90.00
_cell.angle_gamma   90.00
#
_symmetry.space_group_name_H-M   'P 1'
#
loop_
_entity.id
_entity.type
_entity.pdbx_description
1 polymer ?
#
loop_
_entity_poly.entity_id
_entity_poly.type
_entity_poly.pdbx_seq_one_letter_code
_entity_poly.pdbx_strand_id
1 'polypeptide(L)'
;MTSQPENEPALSASESIKPTNPNTIAEPVDSSSTLTSSPAATAAATLAPTAIPSSHAHPAFPSLPQPGKLPSTPQEIHQILSLPADQFTAKGLPLLAKVADGKPFEGASLKAWERRNAGEQLLALYEVGDEVYETADERVKEIGGGLVYVLSARLNLGQGNPVIWSDRMLDFAINLCELADPVQLRICHQRVAAFAWCLLRLSQQLSKVELVIPAITSLIQKLNYHQTFSPIFGALLEACLITRQYDHPSLGLVLDIIFLDVKTTAPTYLDILTYYHHAGTVIMAMGDFRKAKEYYLTAVTAPTTTASAIQLACAKRALLCELIVTGKKILWPKYTPTPVTRIIEKYAVQYNELAKQFEARNWAAVQKAHTLPEYEKDCNKGLIGQLIDSIHRHMILRLRKTYRRLTVDSLARRLRIGDDLPKAERVVAILDDMIQSGEVSATLTPSVTQPQSHSQAIVEFISTAESFTSPAVLARLEKADALATLLQVHLEEGNRRLGASKEYLRKQAQSLDFNSKKDKGDDFDQLMEAEEAMESGPGSGKMTGSGGGGGSKSGSLRGVSSNMADIGF
;
A
#
# COMPACT_ATOMS: atom_id res chain seq x y z
N MET A 1 -30.14 -0.31 55.73
CA MET A 1 -31.37 -1.10 55.47
C MET A 1 -31.20 -1.71 54.08
N THR A 2 -30.71 -2.94 54.05
CA THR A 2 -31.38 -4.15 53.50
C THR A 2 -31.33 -4.24 51.97
N SER A 3 -30.95 -5.33 51.30
CA SER A 3 -30.11 -6.50 51.57
C SER A 3 -30.34 -7.42 50.36
N GLN A 4 -29.27 -7.66 49.61
CA GLN A 4 -28.95 -8.88 48.85
C GLN A 4 -29.83 -9.40 47.67
N PRO A 5 -29.20 -10.23 46.79
CA PRO A 5 -29.58 -10.51 45.41
C PRO A 5 -29.98 -11.98 45.15
N GLU A 6 -30.42 -12.28 43.93
CA GLU A 6 -30.65 -13.63 43.40
C GLU A 6 -30.31 -13.63 41.90
N ASN A 7 -29.83 -14.66 41.21
CA ASN A 7 -29.06 -15.85 41.53
C ASN A 7 -28.69 -16.45 40.14
N GLU A 8 -27.42 -16.79 39.90
CA GLU A 8 -27.06 -17.72 38.82
C GLU A 8 -27.53 -19.15 39.16
N PRO A 9 -27.56 -20.04 38.16
CA PRO A 9 -26.96 -21.34 38.42
C PRO A 9 -25.96 -21.78 37.34
N ALA A 10 -24.92 -22.46 37.83
CA ALA A 10 -23.75 -22.94 37.13
C ALA A 10 -23.90 -24.39 36.58
N LEU A 11 -23.16 -24.64 35.49
CA LEU A 11 -22.30 -25.81 35.17
C LEU A 11 -22.72 -27.25 35.52
N SER A 12 -22.75 -28.11 34.49
CA SER A 12 -22.13 -29.45 34.39
C SER A 12 -22.41 -30.00 32.97
N ALA A 13 -21.64 -30.84 32.28
CA ALA A 13 -20.34 -31.47 32.49
C ALA A 13 -19.73 -31.81 31.11
N SER A 14 -18.43 -32.03 31.13
CA SER A 14 -17.53 -32.60 30.14
C SER A 14 -17.98 -33.94 29.52
N GLU A 15 -17.68 -34.15 28.23
CA GLU A 15 -17.14 -35.43 27.73
C GLU A 15 -16.39 -35.26 26.39
N SER A 16 -15.11 -35.59 26.42
CA SER A 16 -14.24 -35.81 25.25
C SER A 16 -14.50 -37.21 24.70
N ILE A 17 -14.55 -37.38 23.37
CA ILE A 17 -14.01 -38.55 22.65
C ILE A 17 -13.75 -38.15 21.18
N LYS A 18 -12.56 -38.52 20.70
CA LYS A 18 -12.02 -38.32 19.34
C LYS A 18 -12.19 -39.64 18.52
N PRO A 19 -11.74 -39.69 17.27
CA PRO A 19 -12.50 -40.08 16.08
C PRO A 19 -12.54 -41.59 15.78
N THR A 20 -13.50 -42.04 14.97
CA THR A 20 -13.46 -43.37 14.33
C THR A 20 -13.90 -43.30 12.87
N ASN A 21 -13.00 -43.73 12.00
CA ASN A 21 -13.24 -44.23 10.66
C ASN A 21 -12.41 -45.51 10.59
N PRO A 22 -12.95 -46.66 10.14
CA PRO A 22 -12.44 -47.17 8.86
C PRO A 22 -13.46 -47.96 8.01
N ASN A 23 -13.28 -47.83 6.70
CA ASN A 23 -13.42 -48.84 5.64
C ASN A 23 -14.34 -50.04 5.86
N THR A 24 -15.29 -50.23 4.95
CA THR A 24 -15.61 -51.58 4.46
C THR A 24 -15.84 -51.57 2.96
N ILE A 25 -15.03 -52.41 2.32
CA ILE A 25 -14.95 -52.78 0.91
C ILE A 25 -16.08 -53.78 0.62
N ALA A 26 -16.73 -53.67 -0.55
CA ALA A 26 -17.45 -54.78 -1.15
C ALA A 26 -17.27 -54.74 -2.68
N GLU A 27 -16.53 -55.72 -3.18
CA GLU A 27 -16.30 -56.06 -4.58
C GLU A 27 -17.36 -57.06 -5.10
N PRO A 28 -17.39 -57.35 -6.43
CA PRO A 28 -18.56 -57.81 -7.18
C PRO A 28 -18.61 -59.34 -7.38
N VAL A 29 -19.73 -59.82 -7.94
CA VAL A 29 -19.86 -61.19 -8.45
C VAL A 29 -20.46 -61.19 -9.86
N ASP A 30 -19.78 -61.94 -10.72
CA ASP A 30 -20.01 -62.28 -12.12
C ASP A 30 -21.41 -62.80 -12.46
N SER A 31 -21.84 -62.62 -13.72
CA SER A 31 -22.11 -63.77 -14.60
C SER A 31 -22.26 -63.39 -16.08
N SER A 32 -21.78 -64.32 -16.90
CA SER A 32 -21.48 -64.31 -18.33
C SER A 32 -22.65 -64.73 -19.23
N SER A 33 -22.50 -64.46 -20.54
CA SER A 33 -22.94 -65.23 -21.73
C SER A 33 -23.28 -64.24 -22.88
N THR A 34 -22.98 -64.44 -24.16
CA THR A 34 -22.28 -65.46 -24.94
C THR A 34 -22.03 -64.86 -26.33
N LEU A 35 -20.91 -65.24 -26.93
CA LEU A 35 -20.55 -65.03 -28.33
C LEU A 35 -21.49 -65.79 -29.29
N THR A 36 -21.82 -65.20 -30.44
CA THR A 36 -21.89 -65.94 -31.72
C THR A 36 -21.58 -65.01 -32.89
N SER A 37 -20.78 -65.54 -33.81
CA SER A 37 -20.09 -64.87 -34.90
C SER A 37 -20.52 -65.42 -36.26
N SER A 38 -20.49 -64.53 -37.28
CA SER A 38 -20.12 -64.81 -38.69
C SER A 38 -21.23 -65.33 -39.65
N PRO A 39 -20.97 -65.43 -40.97
CA PRO A 39 -21.02 -64.32 -41.95
C PRO A 39 -21.75 -64.73 -43.26
N ALA A 40 -22.02 -63.79 -44.18
CA ALA A 40 -22.27 -64.14 -45.58
C ALA A 40 -21.98 -62.96 -46.53
N ALA A 41 -21.13 -63.22 -47.51
CA ALA A 41 -20.73 -62.32 -48.60
C ALA A 41 -21.39 -62.77 -49.91
N THR A 42 -21.65 -61.82 -50.82
CA THR A 42 -21.73 -61.91 -52.31
C THR A 42 -22.45 -60.64 -52.80
N ALA A 43 -22.21 -60.01 -53.95
CA ALA A 43 -21.09 -59.83 -54.87
C ALA A 43 -21.51 -58.67 -55.82
N ALA A 44 -20.55 -57.81 -56.19
CA ALA A 44 -20.40 -57.00 -57.40
C ALA A 44 -21.61 -56.32 -58.11
N ALA A 45 -21.53 -55.00 -58.31
CA ALA A 45 -21.59 -54.36 -59.65
C ALA A 45 -21.24 -52.86 -59.60
N THR A 46 -20.44 -52.45 -60.58
CA THR A 46 -19.87 -51.13 -60.87
C THR A 46 -20.90 -50.15 -61.47
N LEU A 47 -20.76 -48.83 -61.20
CA LEU A 47 -20.84 -47.68 -62.15
C LEU A 47 -21.24 -46.38 -61.42
N ALA A 48 -20.55 -45.29 -61.73
CA ALA A 48 -20.85 -43.90 -61.36
C ALA A 48 -21.17 -43.10 -62.65
N PRO A 49 -21.52 -41.79 -62.60
CA PRO A 49 -22.45 -41.03 -61.75
C PRO A 49 -23.46 -40.20 -62.59
N THR A 50 -24.50 -39.58 -61.99
CA THR A 50 -24.98 -38.18 -62.27
C THR A 50 -26.32 -37.80 -61.60
N ALA A 51 -26.37 -36.54 -61.12
CA ALA A 51 -27.51 -35.60 -60.95
C ALA A 51 -28.50 -35.68 -59.74
N ILE A 52 -28.21 -34.91 -58.66
CA ILE A 52 -28.93 -33.73 -58.04
C ILE A 52 -30.48 -33.83 -57.81
N PRO A 53 -31.18 -33.20 -56.79
CA PRO A 53 -30.82 -32.25 -55.69
C PRO A 53 -31.44 -32.48 -54.26
N SER A 54 -30.89 -31.73 -53.29
CA SER A 54 -31.49 -31.02 -52.13
C SER A 54 -32.50 -31.65 -51.15
N SER A 55 -32.10 -31.72 -49.87
CA SER A 55 -32.79 -31.27 -48.62
C SER A 55 -32.13 -32.03 -47.45
N HIS A 56 -31.76 -31.53 -46.28
CA HIS A 56 -32.09 -30.35 -45.50
C HIS A 56 -30.80 -29.86 -44.81
N ALA A 57 -30.55 -28.56 -44.79
CA ALA A 57 -29.51 -27.98 -43.95
C ALA A 57 -30.04 -27.84 -42.51
N HIS A 58 -29.39 -28.50 -41.56
CA HIS A 58 -29.56 -28.18 -40.13
C HIS A 58 -28.91 -26.81 -39.83
N PRO A 59 -29.48 -25.97 -38.94
CA PRO A 59 -28.83 -24.75 -38.51
C PRO A 59 -27.52 -25.09 -37.79
N ALA A 60 -26.43 -24.49 -38.24
CA ALA A 60 -25.11 -24.67 -37.64
C ALA A 60 -25.14 -24.15 -36.19
N PHE A 61 -24.88 -25.03 -35.23
CA PHE A 61 -24.43 -24.61 -33.90
C PHE A 61 -23.17 -23.74 -34.07
N PRO A 62 -23.05 -22.59 -33.38
CA PRO A 62 -21.82 -21.81 -33.43
C PRO A 62 -20.68 -22.66 -32.85
N SER A 63 -19.77 -23.06 -33.73
CA SER A 63 -18.58 -23.82 -33.38
C SER A 63 -17.71 -23.00 -32.44
N LEU A 64 -17.34 -23.58 -31.30
CA LEU A 64 -16.34 -23.03 -30.37
C LEU A 64 -15.10 -22.51 -31.14
N PRO A 65 -14.46 -21.42 -30.70
CA PRO A 65 -13.23 -20.93 -31.29
C PRO A 65 -12.18 -22.06 -31.34
N GLN A 66 -11.52 -22.22 -32.49
CA GLN A 66 -10.44 -23.21 -32.62
C GLN A 66 -9.35 -22.95 -31.58
N PRO A 67 -8.80 -24.00 -30.94
CA PRO A 67 -7.79 -23.86 -29.90
C PRO A 67 -6.53 -23.21 -30.50
N GLY A 68 -6.35 -21.91 -30.24
CA GLY A 68 -5.16 -21.16 -30.64
C GLY A 68 -5.41 -19.77 -31.27
N LYS A 69 -6.62 -19.46 -31.71
CA LYS A 69 -6.96 -18.09 -32.16
C LYS A 69 -7.40 -17.22 -30.99
N LEU A 70 -6.76 -16.07 -30.83
CA LEU A 70 -7.18 -15.05 -29.88
C LEU A 70 -8.45 -14.36 -30.40
N PRO A 71 -9.41 -14.06 -29.52
CA PRO A 71 -10.66 -13.41 -29.92
C PRO A 71 -10.36 -11.99 -30.42
N SER A 72 -10.88 -11.67 -31.60
CA SER A 72 -10.71 -10.38 -32.29
C SER A 72 -12.05 -9.72 -32.63
N THR A 73 -13.17 -10.38 -32.35
CA THR A 73 -14.53 -9.85 -32.60
C THR A 73 -15.38 -9.79 -31.32
N PRO A 74 -16.34 -8.86 -31.21
CA PRO A 74 -17.26 -8.77 -30.06
C PRO A 74 -18.05 -10.07 -29.82
N GLN A 75 -18.43 -10.77 -30.89
CA GLN A 75 -19.16 -12.03 -30.84
C GLN A 75 -18.35 -13.15 -30.18
N GLU A 76 -17.04 -13.21 -30.44
CA GLU A 76 -16.16 -14.18 -29.80
C GLU A 76 -16.00 -13.90 -28.29
N ILE A 77 -16.03 -12.63 -27.88
CA ILE A 77 -16.06 -12.28 -26.45
C ILE A 77 -17.37 -12.74 -25.80
N HIS A 78 -18.51 -12.55 -26.47
CA HIS A 78 -19.79 -13.09 -26.00
C HIS A 78 -19.77 -14.61 -25.84
N GLN A 79 -19.15 -15.33 -26.77
CA GLN A 79 -18.97 -16.78 -26.65
C GLN A 79 -18.11 -17.16 -25.44
N ILE A 80 -17.06 -16.39 -25.14
CA ILE A 80 -16.24 -16.59 -23.94
C ILE A 80 -17.06 -16.33 -22.67
N LEU A 81 -17.86 -15.27 -22.63
CA LEU A 81 -18.77 -14.98 -21.52
C LEU A 81 -19.91 -16.00 -21.40
N SER A 82 -20.15 -16.82 -22.42
CA SER A 82 -21.15 -17.90 -22.43
C SER A 82 -20.57 -19.27 -22.05
N LEU A 83 -19.27 -19.37 -21.76
CA LEU A 83 -18.64 -20.62 -21.33
C LEU A 83 -19.23 -21.14 -20.01
N PRO A 84 -19.27 -22.46 -19.79
CA PRO A 84 -19.72 -23.01 -18.52
C PRO A 84 -18.75 -22.64 -17.38
N ALA A 85 -19.26 -22.54 -16.15
CA ALA A 85 -18.54 -21.99 -15.00
C ALA A 85 -17.23 -22.74 -14.68
N ASP A 86 -17.23 -24.06 -14.87
CA ASP A 86 -16.07 -24.95 -14.69
C ASP A 86 -14.89 -24.61 -15.62
N GLN A 87 -15.18 -24.11 -16.82
CA GLN A 87 -14.17 -23.76 -17.82
C GLN A 87 -13.86 -22.27 -17.89
N PHE A 88 -14.75 -21.42 -17.38
CA PHE A 88 -14.62 -19.98 -17.47
C PHE A 88 -13.37 -19.46 -16.76
N THR A 89 -13.13 -19.87 -15.51
CA THR A 89 -11.98 -19.42 -14.72
C THR A 89 -10.65 -19.83 -15.36
N ALA A 90 -10.56 -21.08 -15.85
CA ALA A 90 -9.31 -21.64 -16.38
C ALA A 90 -9.01 -21.22 -17.83
N LYS A 91 -10.04 -21.05 -18.67
CA LYS A 91 -9.88 -20.76 -20.11
C LYS A 91 -10.36 -19.35 -20.49
N GLY A 92 -11.48 -18.91 -19.94
CA GLY A 92 -12.11 -17.62 -20.28
C GLY A 92 -11.31 -16.42 -19.77
N LEU A 93 -11.00 -16.38 -18.47
CA LEU A 93 -10.27 -15.25 -17.87
C LEU A 93 -8.89 -14.99 -18.51
N PRO A 94 -8.03 -16.00 -18.75
CA PRO A 94 -6.77 -15.77 -19.43
C PRO A 94 -6.93 -15.23 -20.86
N LEU A 95 -7.98 -15.62 -21.58
CA LEU A 95 -8.26 -15.08 -22.92
C LEU A 95 -8.65 -13.60 -22.83
N LEU A 96 -9.55 -13.24 -21.91
CA LEU A 96 -9.95 -11.83 -21.70
C LEU A 96 -8.75 -10.96 -21.26
N ALA A 97 -7.87 -11.48 -20.41
CA ALA A 97 -6.64 -10.80 -20.03
C ALA A 97 -5.73 -10.54 -21.25
N LYS A 98 -5.57 -11.53 -22.14
CA LYS A 98 -4.79 -11.36 -23.38
C LYS A 98 -5.41 -10.35 -24.34
N VAL A 99 -6.75 -10.25 -24.39
CA VAL A 99 -7.45 -9.21 -25.17
C VAL A 99 -7.16 -7.83 -24.60
N ALA A 100 -7.27 -7.66 -23.27
CA ALA A 100 -6.97 -6.39 -22.60
C ALA A 100 -5.52 -5.94 -22.85
N ASP A 101 -4.57 -6.89 -22.90
CA ASP A 101 -3.18 -6.63 -23.24
C ASP A 101 -2.98 -6.17 -24.71
N GLY A 102 -3.98 -6.31 -25.58
CA GLY A 102 -3.90 -5.99 -27.00
C GLY A 102 -3.24 -7.08 -27.85
N LYS A 103 -3.06 -8.30 -27.32
CA LYS A 103 -2.42 -9.43 -28.03
C LYS A 103 -3.10 -9.86 -29.33
N PRO A 104 -4.45 -9.80 -29.48
CA PRO A 104 -5.11 -10.10 -30.75
C PRO A 104 -4.63 -9.21 -31.91
N PHE A 105 -4.04 -8.04 -31.61
CA PHE A 105 -3.60 -7.04 -32.59
C PHE A 105 -2.08 -6.92 -32.70
N GLU A 106 -1.30 -7.85 -32.16
CA GLU A 106 0.18 -7.80 -32.19
C GLU A 106 0.78 -7.82 -33.60
N GLY A 107 0.05 -8.35 -34.58
CA GLY A 107 0.42 -8.35 -36.01
C GLY A 107 0.02 -7.10 -36.79
N ALA A 108 -0.74 -6.17 -36.20
CA ALA A 108 -1.09 -4.92 -36.85
C ALA A 108 0.07 -3.90 -36.73
N SER A 109 0.24 -3.04 -37.74
CA SER A 109 1.22 -1.92 -37.73
C SER A 109 0.79 -0.78 -36.78
N LEU A 110 0.41 -1.13 -35.56
CA LEU A 110 -0.07 -0.24 -34.50
C LEU A 110 0.94 -0.21 -33.35
N LYS A 111 1.03 0.93 -32.65
CA LYS A 111 1.84 1.06 -31.43
C LYS A 111 1.22 0.24 -30.30
N ALA A 112 2.02 -0.12 -29.29
CA ALA A 112 1.56 -0.93 -28.16
C ALA A 112 0.34 -0.36 -27.42
N TRP A 113 0.26 0.96 -27.28
CA TRP A 113 -0.89 1.62 -26.63
C TRP A 113 -2.15 1.59 -27.50
N GLU A 114 -2.02 1.71 -28.83
CA GLU A 114 -3.14 1.63 -29.79
C GLU A 114 -3.74 0.22 -29.81
N ARG A 115 -2.88 -0.81 -29.75
CA ARG A 115 -3.31 -2.22 -29.66
C ARG A 115 -4.10 -2.50 -28.39
N ARG A 116 -3.63 -1.98 -27.25
CA ARG A 116 -4.36 -2.07 -25.97
C ARG A 116 -5.70 -1.37 -26.07
N ASN A 117 -5.74 -0.16 -26.62
CA ASN A 117 -6.99 0.58 -26.80
C ASN A 117 -7.99 -0.17 -27.70
N ALA A 118 -7.54 -0.82 -28.78
CA ALA A 118 -8.38 -1.66 -29.60
C ALA A 118 -8.92 -2.89 -28.83
N GLY A 119 -8.09 -3.49 -27.97
CA GLY A 119 -8.52 -4.56 -27.05
C GLY A 119 -9.58 -4.09 -26.05
N GLU A 120 -9.41 -2.91 -25.46
CA GLU A 120 -10.40 -2.30 -24.57
C GLU A 120 -11.72 -2.01 -25.30
N GLN A 121 -11.67 -1.52 -26.54
CA GLN A 121 -12.88 -1.27 -27.34
C GLN A 121 -13.65 -2.56 -27.60
N LEU A 122 -12.93 -3.66 -27.86
CA LEU A 122 -13.52 -4.98 -28.02
C LEU A 122 -14.20 -5.46 -26.73
N LEU A 123 -13.49 -5.34 -25.59
CA LEU A 123 -13.99 -5.75 -24.27
C LEU A 123 -15.18 -4.92 -23.79
N ALA A 124 -15.30 -3.67 -24.23
CA ALA A 124 -16.40 -2.81 -23.83
C ALA A 124 -17.75 -3.28 -24.39
N LEU A 125 -17.80 -4.06 -25.48
CA LEU A 125 -19.05 -4.62 -26.01
C LEU A 125 -20.18 -3.59 -26.15
N TYR A 126 -19.89 -2.38 -26.65
CA TYR A 126 -20.89 -1.31 -26.77
C TYR A 126 -22.05 -1.68 -27.71
N GLU A 127 -21.81 -2.57 -28.68
CA GLU A 127 -22.83 -3.07 -29.62
C GLU A 127 -24.00 -3.76 -28.93
N VAL A 128 -23.78 -4.33 -27.75
CA VAL A 128 -24.78 -5.07 -26.97
C VAL A 128 -25.56 -4.15 -26.03
N GLY A 129 -25.12 -2.89 -25.88
CA GLY A 129 -25.80 -1.90 -25.05
C GLY A 129 -26.01 -2.36 -23.62
N ASP A 130 -27.21 -2.08 -23.10
CA ASP A 130 -27.60 -2.33 -21.70
C ASP A 130 -27.93 -3.80 -21.40
N GLU A 131 -28.02 -4.69 -22.41
CA GLU A 131 -28.36 -6.11 -22.20
C GLU A 131 -27.36 -6.81 -21.26
N VAL A 132 -26.11 -6.34 -21.20
CA VAL A 132 -25.10 -6.83 -20.25
C VAL A 132 -25.54 -6.66 -18.79
N TYR A 133 -26.29 -5.60 -18.49
CA TYR A 133 -26.77 -5.29 -17.13
C TYR A 133 -27.98 -6.14 -16.72
N GLU A 134 -28.63 -6.83 -17.66
CA GLU A 134 -29.76 -7.73 -17.42
C GLU A 134 -29.31 -9.18 -17.12
N THR A 135 -28.01 -9.40 -16.95
CA THR A 135 -27.44 -10.71 -16.61
C THR A 135 -27.94 -11.15 -15.22
N ALA A 136 -28.52 -12.36 -15.14
CA ALA A 136 -29.01 -12.93 -13.88
C ALA A 136 -27.92 -13.10 -12.82
N ASP A 137 -28.28 -12.95 -11.54
CA ASP A 137 -27.36 -13.00 -10.40
C ASP A 137 -26.57 -14.31 -10.30
N GLU A 138 -27.18 -15.45 -10.62
CA GLU A 138 -26.48 -16.74 -10.67
C GLU A 138 -25.35 -16.70 -11.69
N ARG A 139 -25.62 -16.10 -12.86
CA ARG A 139 -24.63 -15.98 -13.91
C ARG A 139 -23.54 -14.98 -13.54
N VAL A 140 -23.88 -13.87 -12.88
CA VAL A 140 -22.91 -12.89 -12.37
C VAL A 140 -21.90 -13.55 -11.42
N LYS A 141 -22.33 -14.48 -10.56
CA LYS A 141 -21.43 -15.27 -9.70
C LYS A 141 -20.45 -16.11 -10.51
N GLU A 142 -20.94 -16.78 -11.55
CA GLU A 142 -20.15 -17.68 -12.40
C GLU A 142 -19.12 -16.97 -13.28
N ILE A 143 -19.43 -15.76 -13.79
CA ILE A 143 -18.57 -15.03 -14.75
C ILE A 143 -18.08 -13.68 -14.22
N GLY A 144 -18.11 -13.46 -12.90
CA GLY A 144 -17.83 -12.17 -12.27
C GLY A 144 -16.49 -11.56 -12.67
N GLY A 145 -15.43 -12.37 -12.79
CA GLY A 145 -14.13 -11.86 -13.24
C GLY A 145 -14.14 -11.36 -14.69
N GLY A 146 -14.95 -11.97 -15.56
CA GLY A 146 -15.13 -11.52 -16.94
C GLY A 146 -15.92 -10.22 -17.04
N LEU A 147 -16.98 -10.11 -16.24
CA LEU A 147 -17.77 -8.89 -16.13
C LEU A 147 -16.93 -7.73 -15.59
N VAL A 148 -15.96 -7.98 -14.69
CA VAL A 148 -14.98 -6.97 -14.28
C VAL A 148 -14.13 -6.48 -15.48
N TYR A 149 -13.72 -7.36 -16.40
CA TYR A 149 -13.03 -6.93 -17.63
C TYR A 149 -13.90 -6.06 -18.52
N VAL A 150 -15.15 -6.47 -18.75
CA VAL A 150 -16.12 -5.74 -19.60
C VAL A 150 -16.47 -4.39 -18.99
N LEU A 151 -16.90 -4.35 -17.73
CA LEU A 151 -17.30 -3.11 -17.06
C LEU A 151 -16.13 -2.15 -16.90
N SER A 152 -14.93 -2.65 -16.55
CA SER A 152 -13.75 -1.80 -16.49
C SER A 152 -13.41 -1.18 -17.85
N ALA A 153 -13.63 -1.90 -18.97
CA ALA A 153 -13.42 -1.36 -20.31
C ALA A 153 -14.48 -0.29 -20.66
N ARG A 154 -15.76 -0.60 -20.41
CA ARG A 154 -16.89 0.33 -20.61
C ARG A 154 -16.70 1.63 -19.81
N LEU A 155 -16.37 1.50 -18.53
CA LEU A 155 -16.17 2.66 -17.65
C LEU A 155 -15.01 3.55 -18.12
N ASN A 156 -13.89 2.93 -18.49
CA ASN A 156 -12.68 3.65 -18.87
C ASN A 156 -12.84 4.35 -20.23
N LEU A 157 -13.41 3.67 -21.23
CA LEU A 157 -13.65 4.25 -22.55
C LEU A 157 -14.82 5.24 -22.56
N GLY A 158 -15.83 5.00 -21.72
CA GLY A 158 -17.01 5.86 -21.59
C GLY A 158 -16.81 7.03 -20.63
N GLN A 159 -15.57 7.31 -20.19
CA GLN A 159 -15.31 8.31 -19.17
C GLN A 159 -15.88 9.69 -19.54
N GLY A 160 -16.78 10.21 -18.69
CA GLY A 160 -17.44 11.49 -18.90
C GLY A 160 -18.61 11.48 -19.88
N ASN A 161 -18.94 10.34 -20.50
CA ASN A 161 -20.11 10.22 -21.38
C ASN A 161 -21.36 9.85 -20.56
N PRO A 162 -22.37 10.75 -20.44
CA PRO A 162 -23.55 10.52 -19.61
C PRO A 162 -24.47 9.40 -20.13
N VAL A 163 -24.33 8.99 -21.40
CA VAL A 163 -25.10 7.88 -21.97
C VAL A 163 -24.59 6.53 -21.43
N ILE A 164 -23.27 6.40 -21.29
CA ILE A 164 -22.63 5.17 -20.80
C ILE A 164 -22.59 5.17 -19.27
N TRP A 165 -22.31 6.33 -18.68
CA TRP A 165 -22.28 6.52 -17.23
C TRP A 165 -23.69 6.75 -16.69
N SER A 166 -24.43 5.66 -16.56
CA SER A 166 -25.82 5.63 -16.10
C SER A 166 -25.94 5.08 -14.68
N ASP A 167 -27.07 5.38 -14.02
CA ASP A 167 -27.44 4.79 -12.73
C ASP A 167 -27.54 3.27 -12.80
N ARG A 168 -28.08 2.73 -13.91
CA ARG A 168 -28.15 1.28 -14.14
C ARG A 168 -26.77 0.62 -14.13
N MET A 169 -25.77 1.26 -14.73
CA MET A 169 -24.41 0.75 -14.73
C MET A 169 -23.80 0.78 -13.33
N LEU A 170 -24.09 1.82 -12.54
CA LEU A 170 -23.63 1.90 -11.15
C LEU A 170 -24.24 0.77 -10.29
N ASP A 171 -25.56 0.58 -10.38
CA ASP A 171 -26.28 -0.44 -9.61
C ASP A 171 -25.78 -1.85 -9.97
N PHE A 172 -25.60 -2.14 -11.27
CA PHE A 172 -25.06 -3.41 -11.73
C PHE A 172 -23.60 -3.62 -11.28
N ALA A 173 -22.77 -2.57 -11.31
CA ALA A 173 -21.38 -2.65 -10.86
C ALA A 173 -21.28 -2.89 -9.35
N ILE A 174 -22.19 -2.33 -8.55
CA ILE A 174 -22.30 -2.61 -7.10
C ILE A 174 -22.72 -4.06 -6.89
N ASN A 175 -23.76 -4.54 -7.57
CA ASN A 175 -24.20 -5.94 -7.49
C ASN A 175 -23.07 -6.92 -7.87
N LEU A 176 -22.31 -6.60 -8.91
CA LEU A 176 -21.13 -7.39 -9.30
C LEU A 176 -20.09 -7.48 -8.17
N CYS A 177 -19.83 -6.40 -7.43
CA CYS A 177 -18.90 -6.43 -6.30
C CYS A 177 -19.37 -7.44 -5.22
N GLU A 178 -20.67 -7.48 -4.95
CA GLU A 178 -21.28 -8.35 -3.95
C GLU A 178 -21.37 -9.81 -4.38
N LEU A 179 -21.58 -10.08 -5.68
CA LEU A 179 -21.81 -11.44 -6.18
C LEU A 179 -20.58 -12.14 -6.76
N ALA A 180 -19.59 -11.38 -7.28
CA ALA A 180 -18.44 -11.99 -7.97
C ALA A 180 -17.66 -12.99 -7.12
N ASP A 181 -17.28 -14.11 -7.75
CA ASP A 181 -16.49 -15.18 -7.13
C ASP A 181 -15.08 -14.72 -6.70
N PRO A 182 -14.69 -14.90 -5.42
CA PRO A 182 -13.38 -14.51 -4.92
C PRO A 182 -12.18 -15.12 -5.68
N VAL A 183 -12.30 -16.37 -6.18
CA VAL A 183 -11.19 -17.03 -6.87
C VAL A 183 -10.88 -16.31 -8.19
N GLN A 184 -11.92 -15.96 -8.94
CA GLN A 184 -11.77 -15.18 -10.18
C GLN A 184 -11.16 -13.80 -9.92
N LEU A 185 -11.65 -13.09 -8.89
CA LEU A 185 -11.15 -11.75 -8.54
C LEU A 185 -9.66 -11.75 -8.19
N ARG A 186 -9.17 -12.80 -7.52
CA ARG A 186 -7.74 -12.94 -7.21
C ARG A 186 -6.87 -13.15 -8.45
N ILE A 187 -7.39 -13.81 -9.48
CA ILE A 187 -6.68 -13.99 -10.76
C ILE A 187 -6.57 -12.67 -11.51
N CYS A 188 -7.63 -11.85 -11.52
CA CYS A 188 -7.68 -10.58 -12.24
C CYS A 188 -7.39 -9.34 -11.37
N HIS A 189 -6.61 -9.49 -10.30
CA HIS A 189 -6.36 -8.45 -9.29
C HIS A 189 -6.03 -7.05 -9.84
N GLN A 190 -5.19 -6.95 -10.89
CA GLN A 190 -4.85 -5.67 -11.54
C GLN A 190 -6.09 -4.99 -12.13
N ARG A 191 -6.94 -5.78 -12.78
CA ARG A 191 -8.18 -5.31 -13.40
C ARG A 191 -9.20 -4.90 -12.34
N VAL A 192 -9.28 -5.64 -11.23
CA VAL A 192 -10.17 -5.30 -10.10
C VAL A 192 -9.80 -3.94 -9.51
N ALA A 193 -8.51 -3.64 -9.37
CA ALA A 193 -8.08 -2.33 -8.88
C ALA A 193 -8.47 -1.20 -9.87
N ALA A 194 -8.24 -1.40 -11.17
CA ALA A 194 -8.67 -0.44 -12.20
C ALA A 194 -10.19 -0.24 -12.22
N PHE A 195 -10.94 -1.33 -12.07
CA PHE A 195 -12.40 -1.32 -11.96
C PHE A 195 -12.87 -0.52 -10.75
N ALA A 196 -12.27 -0.72 -9.57
CA ALA A 196 -12.63 0.03 -8.36
C ALA A 196 -12.39 1.54 -8.50
N TRP A 197 -11.28 1.94 -9.13
CA TRP A 197 -11.01 3.35 -9.45
C TRP A 197 -12.03 3.93 -10.44
N CYS A 198 -12.40 3.15 -11.45
CA CYS A 198 -13.43 3.54 -12.41
C CYS A 198 -14.82 3.68 -11.75
N LEU A 199 -15.17 2.74 -10.88
CA LEU A 199 -16.42 2.75 -10.11
C LEU A 199 -16.52 3.98 -9.21
N LEU A 200 -15.41 4.33 -8.53
CA LEU A 200 -15.33 5.56 -7.75
C LEU A 200 -15.60 6.79 -8.62
N ARG A 201 -14.93 6.92 -9.77
CA ARG A 201 -15.13 8.06 -10.69
C ARG A 201 -16.56 8.16 -11.22
N LEU A 202 -17.18 7.03 -11.57
CA LEU A 202 -18.59 6.98 -11.95
C LEU A 202 -19.47 7.55 -10.83
N SER A 203 -19.26 7.07 -9.60
CA SER A 203 -20.04 7.52 -8.45
C SER A 203 -19.82 8.98 -8.10
N GLN A 204 -18.63 9.54 -8.35
CA GLN A 204 -18.34 10.97 -8.20
C GLN A 204 -19.17 11.79 -9.19
N GLN A 205 -19.23 11.39 -10.47
CA GLN A 205 -20.05 12.09 -11.47
C GLN A 205 -21.55 12.00 -11.16
N LEU A 206 -22.01 10.85 -10.64
CA LEU A 206 -23.41 10.65 -10.24
C LEU A 206 -23.72 11.20 -8.84
N SER A 207 -22.74 11.75 -8.12
CA SER A 207 -22.87 12.23 -6.73
C SER A 207 -23.38 11.17 -5.74
N LYS A 208 -23.05 9.88 -5.96
CA LYS A 208 -23.48 8.71 -5.17
C LYS A 208 -22.29 7.93 -4.58
N VAL A 209 -21.25 8.63 -4.15
CA VAL A 209 -19.99 8.01 -3.66
C VAL A 209 -20.21 7.14 -2.41
N GLU A 210 -21.20 7.47 -1.58
CA GLU A 210 -21.52 6.73 -0.35
C GLU A 210 -21.91 5.26 -0.63
N LEU A 211 -22.57 4.99 -1.76
CA LEU A 211 -23.00 3.64 -2.14
C LEU A 211 -21.83 2.74 -2.56
N VAL A 212 -20.70 3.32 -2.98
CA VAL A 212 -19.54 2.58 -3.48
C VAL A 212 -18.59 2.14 -2.37
N ILE A 213 -18.63 2.79 -1.20
CA ILE A 213 -17.78 2.41 -0.05
C ILE A 213 -18.03 0.94 0.36
N PRO A 214 -19.27 0.47 0.58
CA PRO A 214 -19.55 -0.94 0.87
C PRO A 214 -19.12 -1.87 -0.28
N ALA A 215 -19.34 -1.47 -1.53
CA ALA A 215 -18.99 -2.28 -2.70
C ALA A 215 -17.48 -2.54 -2.80
N ILE A 216 -16.65 -1.48 -2.70
CA ILE A 216 -15.18 -1.60 -2.69
C ILE A 216 -14.70 -2.36 -1.45
N THR A 217 -15.35 -2.16 -0.30
CA THR A 217 -15.05 -2.90 0.94
C THR A 217 -15.26 -4.40 0.75
N SER A 218 -16.38 -4.80 0.13
CA SER A 218 -16.68 -6.21 -0.19
C SER A 218 -15.62 -6.83 -1.11
N LEU A 219 -15.18 -6.10 -2.15
CA LEU A 219 -14.09 -6.55 -3.02
C LEU A 219 -12.79 -6.80 -2.24
N ILE A 220 -12.41 -5.86 -1.36
CA ILE A 220 -11.19 -5.99 -0.55
C ILE A 220 -11.26 -7.22 0.37
N GLN A 221 -12.40 -7.45 1.02
CA GLN A 221 -12.62 -8.61 1.88
C GLN A 221 -12.52 -9.93 1.11
N LYS A 222 -13.12 -10.02 -0.08
CA LYS A 222 -13.06 -11.22 -0.93
C LYS A 222 -11.65 -11.54 -1.42
N LEU A 223 -10.91 -10.50 -1.82
CA LEU A 223 -9.52 -10.62 -2.25
C LEU A 223 -8.63 -11.12 -1.10
N ASN A 224 -8.93 -10.71 0.13
CA ASN A 224 -8.27 -11.18 1.36
C ASN A 224 -6.75 -11.02 1.29
N TYR A 225 -6.28 -9.83 0.92
CA TYR A 225 -4.86 -9.52 0.84
C TYR A 225 -4.22 -9.49 2.23
N HIS A 226 -3.35 -10.46 2.50
CA HIS A 226 -2.52 -10.47 3.71
C HIS A 226 -1.16 -9.89 3.38
N GLN A 227 -0.86 -8.69 3.93
CA GLN A 227 0.44 -8.04 3.75
C GLN A 227 0.84 -7.78 2.28
N THR A 228 -0.13 -7.88 1.37
CA THR A 228 0.03 -7.58 -0.04
C THR A 228 -0.54 -6.20 -0.32
N PHE A 229 0.27 -5.33 -0.91
CA PHE A 229 -0.20 -4.02 -1.36
C PHE A 229 -1.17 -4.19 -2.53
N SER A 230 -2.22 -3.37 -2.60
CA SER A 230 -3.11 -3.33 -3.77
C SER A 230 -3.59 -1.89 -4.03
N PRO A 231 -3.59 -1.41 -5.29
CA PRO A 231 -4.06 -0.06 -5.61
C PRO A 231 -5.53 0.20 -5.25
N ILE A 232 -6.35 -0.84 -5.05
CA ILE A 232 -7.74 -0.73 -4.59
C ILE A 232 -7.86 0.00 -3.24
N PHE A 233 -6.82 -0.09 -2.39
CA PHE A 233 -6.80 0.59 -1.10
C PHE A 233 -6.86 2.11 -1.27
N GLY A 234 -6.19 2.64 -2.31
CA GLY A 234 -6.24 4.06 -2.65
C GLY A 234 -7.66 4.53 -3.01
N ALA A 235 -8.39 3.72 -3.79
CA ALA A 235 -9.78 4.04 -4.18
C ALA A 235 -10.73 4.07 -2.97
N LEU A 236 -10.60 3.12 -2.04
CA LEU A 236 -11.41 3.13 -0.81
C LEU A 236 -11.11 4.37 0.05
N LEU A 237 -9.83 4.70 0.23
CA LEU A 237 -9.42 5.87 1.01
C LEU A 237 -9.91 7.17 0.37
N GLU A 238 -9.85 7.30 -0.95
CA GLU A 238 -10.39 8.47 -1.65
C GLU A 238 -11.91 8.58 -1.49
N ALA A 239 -12.65 7.48 -1.59
CA ALA A 239 -14.09 7.46 -1.34
C ALA A 239 -14.44 7.95 0.08
N CYS A 240 -13.68 7.51 1.09
CA CYS A 240 -13.87 7.94 2.48
C CYS A 240 -13.48 9.41 2.69
N LEU A 241 -12.45 9.91 1.98
CA LEU A 241 -12.06 11.33 2.03
C LEU A 241 -13.14 12.25 1.45
N ILE A 242 -13.77 11.85 0.34
CA ILE A 242 -14.82 12.63 -0.32
C ILE A 242 -16.09 12.69 0.51
N THR A 243 -16.51 11.55 1.06
CA THR A 243 -17.71 11.43 1.91
C THR A 243 -17.47 11.91 3.35
N ARG A 244 -16.21 12.16 3.72
CA ARG A 244 -15.77 12.54 5.09
C ARG A 244 -16.13 11.50 6.15
N GLN A 245 -16.21 10.22 5.77
CA GLN A 245 -16.51 9.11 6.67
C GLN A 245 -15.21 8.50 7.22
N TYR A 246 -14.64 9.14 8.25
CA TYR A 246 -13.37 8.71 8.86
C TYR A 246 -13.55 7.64 9.92
N ASP A 247 -14.76 7.38 10.41
CA ASP A 247 -15.01 6.35 11.44
C ASP A 247 -15.48 5.01 10.86
N HIS A 248 -15.42 4.87 9.52
CA HIS A 248 -15.94 3.69 8.85
C HIS A 248 -15.04 2.46 9.09
N PRO A 249 -15.60 1.29 9.46
CA PRO A 249 -14.81 0.09 9.81
C PRO A 249 -13.95 -0.45 8.66
N SER A 250 -14.32 -0.14 7.41
CA SER A 250 -13.52 -0.53 6.23
C SER A 250 -12.11 0.08 6.23
N LEU A 251 -11.89 1.19 6.93
CA LEU A 251 -10.56 1.80 7.03
C LEU A 251 -9.57 0.89 7.76
N GLY A 252 -10.03 0.06 8.71
CA GLY A 252 -9.21 -0.95 9.37
C GLY A 252 -8.72 -2.07 8.45
N LEU A 253 -9.32 -2.22 7.26
CA LEU A 253 -8.90 -3.20 6.25
C LEU A 253 -7.78 -2.70 5.34
N VAL A 254 -7.49 -1.40 5.38
CA VAL A 254 -6.54 -0.76 4.44
C VAL A 254 -5.48 0.08 5.14
N LEU A 255 -5.68 0.43 6.40
CA LEU A 255 -4.70 1.12 7.23
C LEU A 255 -3.93 0.12 8.11
N ASP A 256 -2.72 0.51 8.52
CA ASP A 256 -1.82 -0.20 9.45
C ASP A 256 -1.31 -1.55 8.97
N ILE A 257 -1.32 -1.74 7.65
CA ILE A 257 -0.79 -2.93 7.02
C ILE A 257 0.70 -2.74 6.76
N ILE A 258 1.49 -3.69 7.24
CA ILE A 258 2.89 -3.84 6.82
C ILE A 258 2.88 -4.60 5.50
N PHE A 259 3.17 -3.92 4.40
CA PHE A 259 3.26 -4.55 3.09
C PHE A 259 4.59 -5.27 2.92
N LEU A 260 4.53 -6.59 2.84
CA LEU A 260 5.67 -7.47 2.58
C LEU A 260 5.73 -7.92 1.12
N ASP A 261 4.59 -7.86 0.42
CA ASP A 261 4.51 -8.10 -1.01
C ASP A 261 3.88 -6.91 -1.73
N VAL A 262 4.69 -6.24 -2.55
CA VAL A 262 4.26 -5.11 -3.38
C VAL A 262 4.25 -5.49 -4.86
N LYS A 263 4.70 -6.69 -5.22
CA LYS A 263 4.89 -7.08 -6.64
C LYS A 263 3.68 -7.79 -7.21
N THR A 264 2.99 -8.61 -6.40
CA THR A 264 1.90 -9.46 -6.88
C THR A 264 0.83 -8.64 -7.60
N THR A 265 0.43 -7.49 -7.06
CA THR A 265 -0.60 -6.67 -7.71
C THR A 265 -0.11 -5.80 -8.86
N ALA A 266 1.19 -5.83 -9.16
CA ALA A 266 1.88 -4.94 -10.11
C ALA A 266 1.43 -3.47 -10.03
N PRO A 267 1.48 -2.84 -8.85
CA PRO A 267 1.09 -1.45 -8.68
C PRO A 267 2.03 -0.54 -9.46
N THR A 268 1.50 0.57 -9.97
CA THR A 268 2.33 1.64 -10.50
C THR A 268 2.96 2.45 -9.37
N TYR A 269 4.03 3.18 -9.68
CA TYR A 269 4.64 4.11 -8.73
C TYR A 269 3.63 5.13 -8.18
N LEU A 270 2.72 5.61 -9.01
CA LEU A 270 1.71 6.58 -8.58
C LEU A 270 0.65 5.95 -7.66
N ASP A 271 0.31 4.67 -7.85
CA ASP A 271 -0.64 3.99 -6.96
C ASP A 271 -0.12 3.93 -5.52
N ILE A 272 1.17 3.64 -5.36
CA ILE A 272 1.85 3.61 -4.06
C ILE A 272 1.81 5.00 -3.41
N LEU A 273 2.23 6.03 -4.15
CA LEU A 273 2.21 7.41 -3.63
C LEU A 273 0.80 7.88 -3.25
N THR A 274 -0.19 7.54 -4.09
CA THR A 274 -1.59 7.92 -3.91
C THR A 274 -2.17 7.27 -2.66
N TYR A 275 -1.91 5.98 -2.45
CA TYR A 275 -2.29 5.29 -1.22
C TYR A 275 -1.71 5.96 0.02
N TYR A 276 -0.38 6.15 0.09
CA TYR A 276 0.26 6.72 1.28
C TYR A 276 -0.18 8.18 1.53
N HIS A 277 -0.42 8.95 0.46
CA HIS A 277 -0.98 10.28 0.55
C HIS A 277 -2.41 10.27 1.14
N HIS A 278 -3.29 9.42 0.64
CA HIS A 278 -4.66 9.33 1.14
C HIS A 278 -4.73 8.76 2.55
N ALA A 279 -3.96 7.71 2.86
CA ALA A 279 -3.87 7.12 4.18
C ALA A 279 -3.40 8.16 5.21
N GLY A 280 -2.34 8.91 4.90
CA GLY A 280 -1.88 10.01 5.76
C GLY A 280 -2.95 11.09 5.95
N THR A 281 -3.74 11.40 4.93
CA THR A 281 -4.79 12.42 5.00
C THR A 281 -6.00 11.96 5.82
N VAL A 282 -6.40 10.69 5.71
CA VAL A 282 -7.46 10.09 6.54
C VAL A 282 -7.04 10.09 8.01
N ILE A 283 -5.83 9.59 8.31
CA ILE A 283 -5.30 9.55 9.68
C ILE A 283 -5.12 10.96 10.25
N MET A 284 -4.69 11.92 9.43
CA MET A 284 -4.60 13.33 9.82
C MET A 284 -5.99 13.90 10.16
N ALA A 285 -7.03 13.55 9.39
CA ALA A 285 -8.40 13.98 9.65
C ALA A 285 -8.97 13.38 10.94
N MET A 286 -8.55 12.17 11.32
CA MET A 286 -8.84 11.54 12.62
C MET A 286 -8.09 12.20 13.80
N GLY A 287 -7.14 13.11 13.54
CA GLY A 287 -6.38 13.82 14.56
C GLY A 287 -5.08 13.13 15.01
N ASP A 288 -4.71 11.98 14.45
CA ASP A 288 -3.43 11.32 14.76
C ASP A 288 -2.31 11.83 13.84
N PHE A 289 -1.78 13.01 14.18
CA PHE A 289 -0.69 13.63 13.41
C PHE A 289 0.62 12.84 13.44
N ARG A 290 0.86 12.04 14.49
CA ARG A 290 2.10 11.24 14.62
C ARG A 290 2.13 10.20 13.52
N LYS A 291 1.02 9.49 13.36
CA LYS A 291 0.88 8.41 12.41
C LYS A 291 0.65 8.93 10.99
N ALA A 292 -0.09 10.02 10.82
CA ALA A 292 -0.22 10.69 9.52
C ALA A 292 1.16 11.05 8.94
N LYS A 293 2.06 11.57 9.77
CA LYS A 293 3.44 11.87 9.39
C LYS A 293 4.16 10.62 8.88
N GLU A 294 4.01 9.46 9.51
CA GLU A 294 4.66 8.21 9.09
C GLU A 294 4.23 7.83 7.67
N TYR A 295 2.92 7.85 7.38
CA TYR A 295 2.41 7.62 6.02
C TYR A 295 2.99 8.61 5.00
N TYR A 296 2.99 9.91 5.32
CA TYR A 296 3.58 10.92 4.43
C TYR A 296 5.09 10.74 4.25
N LEU A 297 5.81 10.33 5.28
CA LEU A 297 7.24 10.07 5.20
C LEU A 297 7.55 8.87 4.30
N THR A 298 6.74 7.82 4.35
CA THR A 298 6.85 6.69 3.42
C THR A 298 6.66 7.13 1.97
N ALA A 299 5.68 8.00 1.68
CA ALA A 299 5.51 8.56 0.33
C ALA A 299 6.72 9.42 -0.12
N VAL A 300 7.25 10.25 0.77
CA VAL A 300 8.41 11.13 0.48
C VAL A 300 9.68 10.33 0.20
N THR A 301 9.88 9.24 0.94
CA THR A 301 11.08 8.40 0.83
C THR A 301 11.00 7.36 -0.29
N ALA A 302 9.83 7.22 -0.94
CA ALA A 302 9.63 6.28 -2.04
C ALA A 302 10.69 6.51 -3.15
N PRO A 303 11.46 5.48 -3.54
CA PRO A 303 12.54 5.62 -4.52
C PRO A 303 12.05 6.19 -5.85
N THR A 304 12.69 7.25 -6.34
CA THR A 304 12.33 7.87 -7.61
C THR A 304 13.52 8.54 -8.30
N THR A 305 13.47 8.57 -9.64
CA THR A 305 14.38 9.35 -10.48
C THR A 305 13.91 10.80 -10.64
N THR A 306 12.59 11.03 -10.61
CA THR A 306 11.97 12.36 -10.76
C THR A 306 10.91 12.55 -9.69
N ALA A 307 11.00 13.66 -8.98
CA ALA A 307 10.10 13.90 -7.85
C ALA A 307 8.66 14.19 -8.34
N SER A 308 7.68 13.60 -7.66
CA SER A 308 6.26 13.79 -7.96
C SER A 308 5.66 14.95 -7.16
N ALA A 309 4.64 15.61 -7.70
CA ALA A 309 3.85 16.60 -6.97
C ALA A 309 3.19 16.01 -5.70
N ILE A 310 2.81 14.72 -5.73
CA ILE A 310 2.26 14.02 -4.56
C ILE A 310 3.30 13.97 -3.43
N GLN A 311 4.56 13.71 -3.75
CA GLN A 311 5.64 13.69 -2.75
C GLN A 311 5.87 15.07 -2.14
N LEU A 312 5.78 16.14 -2.93
CA LEU A 312 5.88 17.51 -2.41
C LEU A 312 4.73 17.83 -1.45
N ALA A 313 3.50 17.46 -1.82
CA ALA A 313 2.33 17.66 -0.98
C ALA A 313 2.45 16.88 0.34
N CYS A 314 2.89 15.62 0.27
CA CYS A 314 3.20 14.81 1.46
C CYS A 314 4.29 15.44 2.31
N ALA A 315 5.37 15.96 1.72
CA ALA A 315 6.46 16.59 2.46
C ALA A 315 6.01 17.85 3.22
N LYS A 316 5.20 18.71 2.58
CA LYS A 316 4.62 19.90 3.21
C LYS A 316 3.76 19.51 4.41
N ARG A 317 2.90 18.48 4.27
CA ARG A 317 2.03 18.00 5.37
C ARG A 317 2.81 17.28 6.46
N ALA A 318 3.81 16.46 6.12
CA ALA A 318 4.69 15.80 7.08
C ALA A 318 5.43 16.80 7.96
N LEU A 319 5.92 17.91 7.38
CA LEU A 319 6.56 18.99 8.12
C LEU A 319 5.60 19.61 9.13
N LEU A 320 4.37 19.92 8.72
CA LEU A 320 3.36 20.48 9.62
C LEU A 320 2.95 19.50 10.72
N CYS A 321 2.75 18.21 10.38
CA CYS A 321 2.43 17.17 11.35
C CYS A 321 3.56 17.00 12.38
N GLU A 322 4.83 16.99 11.95
CA GLU A 322 5.97 16.93 12.87
C GLU A 322 6.02 18.15 13.79
N LEU A 323 5.78 19.36 13.25
CA LEU A 323 5.70 20.57 14.08
C LEU A 323 4.56 20.51 15.12
N ILE A 324 3.40 19.97 14.75
CA ILE A 324 2.26 19.80 15.69
C ILE A 324 2.58 18.78 16.78
N VAL A 325 3.32 17.72 16.46
CA VAL A 325 3.58 16.62 17.42
C VAL A 325 4.78 16.90 18.32
N THR A 326 5.88 17.41 17.77
CA THR A 326 7.15 17.54 18.49
C THR A 326 7.59 18.99 18.69
N GLY A 327 7.01 19.93 17.93
CA GLY A 327 7.43 21.33 17.91
C GLY A 327 8.79 21.56 17.30
N LYS A 328 9.29 20.60 16.50
CA LYS A 328 10.61 20.65 15.85
C LYS A 328 10.50 20.47 14.35
N LYS A 329 11.53 20.93 13.65
CA LYS A 329 11.70 20.72 12.23
C LYS A 329 11.89 19.22 11.95
N ILE A 330 11.19 18.73 10.93
CA ILE A 330 11.35 17.37 10.44
C ILE A 330 12.77 17.11 9.90
N LEU A 331 13.35 16.00 10.33
CA LEU A 331 14.60 15.48 9.81
C LEU A 331 14.29 14.39 8.79
N TRP A 332 14.64 14.64 7.54
CA TRP A 332 14.43 13.67 6.46
C TRP A 332 15.41 12.48 6.62
N PRO A 333 14.95 11.23 6.46
CA PRO A 333 15.83 10.07 6.44
C PRO A 333 16.92 10.22 5.37
N LYS A 334 18.13 9.75 5.67
CA LYS A 334 19.29 9.88 4.76
C LYS A 334 19.09 9.23 3.39
N TYR A 335 18.22 8.22 3.32
CA TYR A 335 17.86 7.51 2.08
C TYR A 335 16.76 8.21 1.27
N THR A 336 16.29 9.40 1.68
CA THR A 336 15.32 10.18 0.89
C THR A 336 15.92 10.52 -0.48
N PRO A 337 15.21 10.29 -1.58
CA PRO A 337 15.75 10.54 -2.91
C PRO A 337 16.15 12.01 -3.11
N THR A 338 17.36 12.25 -3.64
CA THR A 338 17.90 13.60 -3.90
C THR A 338 16.99 14.50 -4.75
N PRO A 339 16.28 14.00 -5.79
CA PRO A 339 15.32 14.83 -6.52
C PRO A 339 14.21 15.36 -5.62
N VAL A 340 13.77 14.56 -4.64
CA VAL A 340 12.70 14.93 -3.70
C VAL A 340 13.19 15.99 -2.71
N THR A 341 14.37 15.82 -2.11
CA THR A 341 14.93 16.83 -1.19
C THR A 341 15.11 18.19 -1.86
N ARG A 342 15.60 18.21 -3.11
CA ARG A 342 15.75 19.45 -3.90
C ARG A 342 14.42 20.18 -4.13
N ILE A 343 13.33 19.46 -4.46
CA ILE A 343 12.04 20.12 -4.66
C ILE A 343 11.42 20.61 -3.35
N ILE A 344 11.68 19.94 -2.23
CA ILE A 344 11.26 20.39 -0.90
C ILE A 344 11.96 21.70 -0.57
N GLU A 345 13.28 21.77 -0.76
CA GLU A 345 14.05 23.01 -0.54
C GLU A 345 13.57 24.15 -1.44
N LYS A 346 13.23 23.86 -2.71
CA LYS A 346 12.79 24.85 -3.68
C LYS A 346 11.35 25.36 -3.43
N TYR A 347 10.40 24.48 -3.12
CA TYR A 347 8.97 24.79 -3.13
C TYR A 347 8.31 24.76 -1.75
N ALA A 348 8.99 24.33 -0.70
CA ALA A 348 8.48 24.36 0.68
C ALA A 348 9.22 25.40 1.54
N VAL A 349 9.66 26.52 0.95
CA VAL A 349 10.41 27.57 1.64
C VAL A 349 9.64 28.15 2.82
N GLN A 350 8.35 28.50 2.63
CA GLN A 350 7.51 29.08 3.69
C GLN A 350 7.28 28.09 4.84
N TYR A 351 7.14 26.80 4.53
CA TYR A 351 7.01 25.74 5.53
C TYR A 351 8.30 25.57 6.35
N ASN A 352 9.46 25.59 5.68
CA ASN A 352 10.75 25.53 6.37
C ASN A 352 10.99 26.77 7.24
N GLU A 353 10.57 27.95 6.79
CA GLU A 353 10.67 29.17 7.57
C GLU A 353 9.74 29.14 8.79
N LEU A 354 8.50 28.68 8.61
CA LEU A 354 7.56 28.45 9.71
C LEU A 354 8.16 27.50 10.77
N ALA A 355 8.78 26.40 10.35
CA ALA A 355 9.47 25.48 11.26
C ALA A 355 10.56 26.18 12.07
N LYS A 356 11.40 27.01 11.42
CA LYS A 356 12.43 27.79 12.12
C LYS A 356 11.82 28.78 13.11
N GLN A 357 10.78 29.50 12.73
CA GLN A 357 10.12 30.48 13.62
C GLN A 357 9.47 29.79 14.82
N PHE A 358 8.90 28.60 14.64
CA PHE A 358 8.36 27.78 15.72
C PHE A 358 9.46 27.32 16.69
N GLU A 359 10.59 26.82 16.17
CA GLU A 359 11.75 26.43 16.99
C GLU A 359 12.39 27.62 17.72
N ALA A 360 12.47 28.77 17.04
CA ALA A 360 12.96 30.03 17.60
C ALA A 360 11.97 30.66 18.59
N ARG A 361 10.76 30.11 18.75
CA ARG A 361 9.71 30.56 19.68
C ARG A 361 9.19 31.95 19.36
N ASN A 362 9.24 32.33 18.08
CA ASN A 362 8.67 33.57 17.60
C ASN A 362 7.17 33.39 17.32
N TRP A 363 6.38 33.28 18.39
CA TRP A 363 4.96 32.96 18.31
C TRP A 363 4.15 33.99 17.51
N ALA A 364 4.53 35.27 17.56
CA ALA A 364 3.90 36.31 16.76
C ALA A 364 4.10 36.09 15.25
N ALA A 365 5.28 35.63 14.82
CA ALA A 365 5.52 35.26 13.43
C ALA A 365 4.76 33.99 13.03
N VAL A 366 4.68 33.00 13.93
CA VAL A 366 3.90 31.76 13.69
C VAL A 366 2.42 32.07 13.53
N GLN A 367 1.83 32.94 14.36
CA GLN A 367 0.42 33.35 14.23
C GLN A 367 0.16 34.07 12.90
N LYS A 368 1.10 34.92 12.45
CA LYS A 368 1.02 35.59 11.14
C LYS A 368 1.13 34.61 9.96
N ALA A 369 1.63 33.39 10.16
CA ALA A 369 1.74 32.42 9.08
C ALA A 369 0.38 32.08 8.46
N HIS A 370 -0.71 32.09 9.24
CA HIS A 370 -2.06 31.79 8.73
C HIS A 370 -2.55 32.75 7.63
N THR A 371 -1.97 33.96 7.53
CA THR A 371 -2.37 34.95 6.52
C THR A 371 -1.64 34.77 5.18
N LEU A 372 -0.69 33.84 5.09
CA LEU A 372 0.05 33.62 3.84
C LEU A 372 -0.81 32.85 2.82
N PRO A 373 -0.96 33.35 1.59
CA PRO A 373 -1.81 32.72 0.57
C PRO A 373 -1.29 31.35 0.10
N GLU A 374 -0.01 31.07 0.32
CA GLU A 374 0.63 29.82 -0.08
C GLU A 374 0.00 28.59 0.61
N TYR A 375 -0.39 28.73 1.89
CA TYR A 375 -1.03 27.65 2.64
C TYR A 375 -2.46 27.38 2.18
N GLU A 376 -3.14 28.40 1.65
CA GLU A 376 -4.48 28.26 1.09
C GLU A 376 -4.44 27.57 -0.28
N LYS A 377 -3.49 27.96 -1.14
CA LYS A 377 -3.23 27.26 -2.42
C LYS A 377 -2.91 25.79 -2.22
N ASP A 378 -2.13 25.45 -1.19
CA ASP A 378 -1.77 24.07 -0.85
C ASP A 378 -2.86 23.30 -0.07
N CYS A 379 -4.01 23.93 0.22
CA CYS A 379 -5.10 23.35 1.03
C CYS A 379 -4.66 22.93 2.45
N ASN A 380 -3.70 23.64 3.05
CA ASN A 380 -3.14 23.33 4.37
C ASN A 380 -3.54 24.35 5.45
N LYS A 381 -4.42 25.30 5.14
CA LYS A 381 -4.86 26.37 6.06
C LYS A 381 -5.41 25.86 7.39
N GLY A 382 -6.20 24.78 7.37
CA GLY A 382 -6.74 24.15 8.59
C GLY A 382 -5.63 23.56 9.46
N LEU A 383 -4.63 22.92 8.86
CA LEU A 383 -3.50 22.33 9.57
C LEU A 383 -2.59 23.39 10.20
N ILE A 384 -2.43 24.55 9.54
CA ILE A 384 -1.77 25.72 10.14
C ILE A 384 -2.54 26.25 11.34
N GLY A 385 -3.88 26.26 11.29
CA GLY A 385 -4.73 26.59 12.44
C GLY A 385 -4.45 25.68 13.63
N GLN A 386 -4.45 24.36 13.40
CA GLN A 386 -4.12 23.37 14.43
C GLN A 386 -2.70 23.54 14.99
N LEU A 387 -1.73 23.89 14.15
CA LEU A 387 -0.37 24.23 14.60
C LEU A 387 -0.37 25.44 15.53
N ILE A 388 -1.12 26.49 15.21
CA ILE A 388 -1.24 27.68 16.06
C ILE A 388 -1.92 27.33 17.39
N ASP A 389 -2.98 26.52 17.35
CA ASP A 389 -3.68 26.06 18.55
C ASP A 389 -2.76 25.20 19.45
N SER A 390 -1.81 24.48 18.85
CA SER A 390 -0.83 23.67 19.58
C SER A 390 0.25 24.49 20.33
N ILE A 391 0.40 25.80 20.07
CA ILE A 391 1.47 26.63 20.67
C ILE A 391 1.43 26.56 22.20
N HIS A 392 0.25 26.78 22.79
CA HIS A 392 0.09 26.77 24.24
C HIS A 392 0.42 25.40 24.85
N ARG A 393 0.05 24.30 24.17
CA ARG A 393 0.40 22.94 24.59
C ARG A 393 1.92 22.75 24.65
N HIS A 394 2.63 23.19 23.61
CA HIS A 394 4.10 23.11 23.56
C HIS A 394 4.78 23.97 24.63
N MET A 395 4.22 25.13 24.96
CA MET A 395 4.71 25.96 26.05
C MET A 395 4.54 25.26 27.40
N ILE A 396 3.38 24.64 27.66
CA ILE A 396 3.11 23.86 28.87
C ILE A 396 4.06 22.64 28.96
N LEU A 397 4.20 21.85 27.89
CA LEU A 397 5.11 20.70 27.83
C LEU A 397 6.56 21.07 28.16
N ARG A 398 6.98 22.29 27.81
CA ARG A 398 8.30 22.81 28.17
C ARG A 398 8.37 23.21 29.64
N LEU A 399 7.37 23.94 30.15
CA LEU A 399 7.33 24.38 31.54
C LEU A 399 7.28 23.19 32.52
N ARG A 400 6.62 22.10 32.14
CA ARG A 400 6.65 20.82 32.87
C ARG A 400 8.07 20.33 33.17
N LYS A 401 9.04 20.59 32.30
CA LYS A 401 10.44 20.14 32.49
C LYS A 401 11.19 20.96 33.55
N THR A 402 10.77 22.19 33.79
CA THR A 402 11.46 23.13 34.70
C THR A 402 10.73 23.34 36.02
N TYR A 403 9.41 23.11 36.05
CA TYR A 403 8.57 23.38 37.22
C TYR A 403 7.87 22.11 37.70
N ARG A 404 7.94 21.85 39.01
CA ARG A 404 7.13 20.82 39.66
C ARG A 404 5.76 21.35 40.07
N ARG A 405 5.69 22.58 40.59
CA ARG A 405 4.45 23.23 41.05
C ARG A 405 4.38 24.66 40.52
N LEU A 406 3.23 25.09 40.04
CA LEU A 406 3.00 26.44 39.52
C LEU A 406 1.54 26.86 39.74
N THR A 407 1.28 28.13 40.06
CA THR A 407 -0.11 28.64 40.05
C THR A 407 -0.61 28.86 38.62
N VAL A 408 -1.92 28.76 38.39
CA VAL A 408 -2.53 29.01 37.06
C VAL A 408 -2.28 30.44 36.59
N ASP A 409 -2.31 31.45 37.47
CA ASP A 409 -1.94 32.82 37.10
C ASP A 409 -0.47 32.95 36.65
N SER A 410 0.45 32.30 37.37
CA SER A 410 1.86 32.26 36.97
C SER A 410 2.06 31.50 35.67
N LEU A 411 1.22 30.49 35.40
CA LEU A 411 1.21 29.76 34.13
C LEU A 411 0.75 30.68 33.00
N ALA A 412 -0.41 31.33 33.16
CA ALA A 412 -0.98 32.24 32.18
C ALA A 412 0.01 33.35 31.77
N ARG A 413 0.69 33.97 32.74
CA ARG A 413 1.74 34.99 32.48
C ARG A 413 2.90 34.46 31.63
N ARG A 414 3.25 33.18 31.77
CA ARG A 414 4.31 32.52 31.00
C ARG A 414 3.82 31.99 29.64
N LEU A 415 2.51 31.89 29.45
CA LEU A 415 1.85 31.50 28.21
C LEU A 415 1.50 32.69 27.29
N ARG A 416 1.94 33.90 27.65
CA ARG A 416 1.71 35.13 26.87
C ARG A 416 2.30 35.04 25.44
N ILE A 417 1.51 35.46 24.45
CA ILE A 417 1.94 35.59 23.05
C ILE A 417 1.80 37.06 22.63
N GLY A 418 2.94 37.74 22.40
CA GLY A 418 2.92 39.19 22.14
C GLY A 418 2.34 39.93 23.34
N ASP A 419 1.24 40.65 23.14
CA ASP A 419 0.50 41.34 24.20
C ASP A 419 -0.72 40.58 24.73
N ASP A 420 -1.03 39.42 24.14
CA ASP A 420 -2.19 38.61 24.52
C ASP A 420 -1.88 37.69 25.70
N LEU A 421 -2.65 37.84 26.77
CA LEU A 421 -2.56 37.05 28.00
C LEU A 421 -3.75 36.08 28.06
N PRO A 422 -3.51 34.76 28.03
CA PRO A 422 -4.61 33.80 28.07
C PRO A 422 -5.33 33.87 29.42
N LYS A 423 -6.67 33.86 29.38
CA LYS A 423 -7.51 33.80 30.58
C LYS A 423 -7.26 32.49 31.35
N ALA A 424 -7.33 32.56 32.68
CA ALA A 424 -7.11 31.40 33.56
C ALA A 424 -8.01 30.20 33.19
N GLU A 425 -9.29 30.45 32.88
CA GLU A 425 -10.24 29.42 32.43
C GLU A 425 -9.76 28.66 31.19
N ARG A 426 -9.21 29.38 30.20
CA ARG A 426 -8.68 28.77 28.98
C ARG A 426 -7.45 27.92 29.26
N VAL A 427 -6.58 28.36 30.16
CA VAL A 427 -5.38 27.60 30.57
C VAL A 427 -5.77 26.32 31.28
N VAL A 428 -6.76 26.36 32.18
CA VAL A 428 -7.30 25.16 32.84
C VAL A 428 -7.92 24.21 31.82
N ALA A 429 -8.73 24.70 30.90
CA ALA A 429 -9.32 23.86 29.85
C ALA A 429 -8.26 23.17 28.97
N ILE A 430 -7.16 23.85 28.64
CA ILE A 430 -6.04 23.25 27.89
C ILE A 430 -5.34 22.19 28.74
N LEU A 431 -5.12 22.44 30.03
CA LEU A 431 -4.52 21.46 30.93
C LEU A 431 -5.39 20.22 31.09
N ASP A 432 -6.70 20.39 31.28
CA ASP A 432 -7.63 19.27 31.40
C ASP A 432 -7.62 18.40 30.13
N ASP A 433 -7.62 19.02 28.95
CA ASP A 433 -7.50 18.30 27.68
C ASP A 433 -6.14 17.59 27.53
N MET A 434 -5.04 18.22 27.93
CA MET A 434 -3.70 17.60 27.93
C MET A 434 -3.55 16.45 28.95
N ILE A 435 -4.32 16.49 30.04
CA ILE A 435 -4.38 15.41 31.03
C ILE A 435 -5.21 14.24 30.48
N GLN A 436 -6.37 14.54 29.87
CA GLN A 436 -7.23 13.52 29.24
C GLN A 436 -6.53 12.82 28.07
N SER A 437 -5.77 13.56 27.25
CA SER A 437 -4.99 12.98 26.14
C SER A 437 -3.73 12.23 26.60
N GLY A 438 -3.35 12.34 27.87
CA GLY A 438 -2.15 11.71 28.43
C GLY A 438 -0.84 12.41 28.05
N GLU A 439 -0.86 13.58 27.42
CA GLU A 439 0.33 14.38 27.10
C GLU A 439 1.05 14.89 28.35
N VAL A 440 0.28 15.21 29.40
CA VAL A 440 0.77 15.72 30.68
C VAL A 440 0.08 15.00 31.83
N SER A 441 0.88 14.39 32.72
CA SER A 441 0.39 13.98 34.03
C SER A 441 0.51 15.16 34.99
N ALA A 442 -0.62 15.77 35.34
CA ALA A 442 -0.68 16.87 36.30
C ALA A 442 -1.94 16.77 37.16
N THR A 443 -1.85 17.28 38.39
CA THR A 443 -2.99 17.43 39.31
C THR A 443 -3.26 18.91 39.54
N LEU A 444 -4.53 19.30 39.39
CA LEU A 444 -5.01 20.64 39.70
C LEU A 444 -5.64 20.65 41.09
N THR A 445 -5.01 21.37 42.02
CA THR A 445 -5.56 21.58 43.37
C THR A 445 -6.18 22.98 43.46
N PRO A 446 -7.49 23.11 43.73
CA PRO A 446 -8.12 24.42 43.92
C PRO A 446 -7.56 25.11 45.18
N SER A 447 -7.50 26.44 45.15
CA SER A 447 -6.94 27.22 46.27
C SER A 447 -7.82 27.13 47.52
N VAL A 448 -7.20 26.93 48.68
CA VAL A 448 -7.88 26.82 50.00
C VAL A 448 -8.53 28.15 50.42
N THR A 449 -7.98 29.28 49.98
CA THR A 449 -8.45 30.63 50.36
C THR A 449 -9.61 31.14 49.50
N GLN A 450 -9.75 30.69 48.25
CA GLN A 450 -10.82 31.09 47.32
C GLN A 450 -11.17 29.94 46.36
N PRO A 451 -12.12 29.06 46.72
CA PRO A 451 -12.47 27.86 45.94
C PRO A 451 -13.02 28.15 44.54
N GLN A 452 -13.58 29.34 44.31
CA GLN A 452 -14.20 29.72 43.03
C GLN A 452 -13.26 30.42 42.04
N SER A 453 -12.01 30.72 42.43
CA SER A 453 -11.06 31.40 41.54
C SER A 453 -10.09 30.40 40.89
N HIS A 454 -10.28 30.13 39.59
CA HIS A 454 -9.36 29.30 38.81
C HIS A 454 -7.92 29.86 38.76
N SER A 455 -7.74 31.17 38.97
CA SER A 455 -6.43 31.84 38.88
C SER A 455 -5.45 31.44 39.99
N GLN A 456 -5.96 31.09 41.18
CA GLN A 456 -5.12 30.67 42.31
C GLN A 456 -4.94 29.15 42.43
N ALA A 457 -5.55 28.36 41.53
CA ALA A 457 -5.35 26.92 41.53
C ALA A 457 -3.86 26.59 41.30
N ILE A 458 -3.38 25.55 41.97
CA ILE A 458 -1.99 25.08 41.89
C ILE A 458 -1.96 23.86 40.97
N VAL A 459 -1.14 23.94 39.93
CA VAL A 459 -0.81 22.84 39.03
C VAL A 459 0.44 22.15 39.58
N GLU A 460 0.32 20.88 39.98
CA GLU A 460 1.46 20.02 40.27
C GLU A 460 1.69 19.07 39.09
N PHE A 461 2.85 19.19 38.44
CA PHE A 461 3.27 18.30 37.37
C PHE A 461 3.84 17.03 37.98
N ILE A 462 3.23 15.90 37.64
CA ILE A 462 3.63 14.58 38.10
C ILE A 462 4.54 13.97 37.03
N SER A 463 5.73 13.54 37.44
CA SER A 463 6.63 12.75 36.59
C SER A 463 6.53 11.29 37.01
N THR A 464 5.37 10.65 36.81
CA THR A 464 5.25 9.21 37.02
C THR A 464 6.05 8.47 35.96
N ALA A 465 7.04 7.70 36.39
CA ALA A 465 7.57 6.62 35.57
C ALA A 465 6.41 5.65 35.31
N GLU A 466 6.15 5.32 34.05
CA GLU A 466 5.09 4.37 33.68
C GLU A 466 5.27 3.08 34.47
N SER A 467 4.23 2.61 35.16
CA SER A 467 4.25 1.29 35.78
C SER A 467 4.12 0.24 34.67
N PHE A 468 5.24 -0.41 34.34
CA PHE A 468 5.33 -1.47 33.32
C PHE A 468 4.52 -2.73 33.66
N THR A 469 3.87 -2.77 34.81
CA THR A 469 3.09 -3.91 35.31
C THR A 469 1.61 -3.86 34.95
N SER A 470 1.16 -2.80 34.25
CA SER A 470 -0.26 -2.70 33.87
C SER A 470 -0.64 -3.75 32.80
N PRO A 471 -1.87 -4.31 32.86
CA PRO A 471 -2.37 -5.22 31.82
C PRO A 471 -2.32 -4.63 30.40
N ALA A 472 -2.47 -3.31 30.27
CA ALA A 472 -2.36 -2.61 28.99
C ALA A 472 -0.93 -2.63 28.41
N VAL A 473 0.09 -2.54 29.27
CA VAL A 473 1.50 -2.66 28.85
C VAL A 473 1.82 -4.10 28.44
N LEU A 474 1.31 -5.10 29.17
CA LEU A 474 1.45 -6.51 28.80
C LEU A 474 0.81 -6.81 27.44
N ALA A 475 -0.42 -6.35 27.20
CA ALA A 475 -1.08 -6.52 25.90
C ALA A 475 -0.33 -5.82 24.74
N ARG A 476 0.33 -4.68 25.01
CA ARG A 476 1.19 -4.00 24.03
C ARG A 476 2.45 -4.83 23.75
N LEU A 477 3.04 -5.45 24.78
CA LEU A 477 4.20 -6.32 24.64
C LEU A 477 3.86 -7.57 23.83
N GLU A 478 2.74 -8.23 24.09
CA GLU A 478 2.27 -9.39 23.32
C GLU A 478 2.08 -9.04 21.83
N LYS A 479 1.49 -7.89 21.53
CA LYS A 479 1.36 -7.40 20.13
C LYS A 479 2.71 -7.16 19.48
N ALA A 480 3.66 -6.58 20.22
CA ALA A 480 5.01 -6.33 19.72
C ALA A 480 5.77 -7.64 19.46
N ASP A 481 5.62 -8.64 20.33
CA ASP A 481 6.23 -9.96 20.21
C ASP A 481 5.66 -10.74 19.00
N ALA A 482 4.34 -10.71 18.82
CA ALA A 482 3.69 -11.30 17.65
C ALA A 482 4.18 -10.68 16.34
N LEU A 483 4.33 -9.34 16.32
CA LEU A 483 4.85 -8.61 15.16
C LEU A 483 6.34 -8.93 14.92
N ALA A 484 7.16 -9.01 15.98
CA ALA A 484 8.57 -9.37 15.87
C ALA A 484 8.75 -10.78 15.31
N THR A 485 7.98 -11.74 15.82
CA THR A 485 7.96 -13.13 15.33
C THR A 485 7.59 -13.19 13.85
N LEU A 486 6.56 -12.45 13.45
CA LEU A 486 6.15 -12.36 12.05
C LEU A 486 7.28 -11.82 11.18
N LEU A 487 7.88 -10.69 11.55
CA LEU A 487 8.94 -10.06 10.78
C LEU A 487 10.19 -10.94 10.69
N GLN A 488 10.50 -11.70 11.75
CA GLN A 488 11.60 -12.65 11.75
C GLN A 488 11.41 -13.74 10.68
N VAL A 489 10.23 -14.37 10.64
CA VAL A 489 9.92 -15.41 9.63
C VAL A 489 10.08 -14.86 8.21
N HIS A 490 9.59 -13.65 7.97
CA HIS A 490 9.71 -13.03 6.65
C HIS A 490 11.15 -12.59 6.32
N LEU A 491 11.93 -12.17 7.30
CA LEU A 491 13.34 -11.83 7.11
C LEU A 491 14.17 -13.08 6.77
N GLU A 492 13.93 -14.20 7.45
CA GLU A 492 14.56 -15.49 7.17
C GLU A 492 14.22 -15.96 5.74
N GLU A 493 12.95 -15.85 5.37
CA GLU A 493 12.49 -16.16 4.01
C GLU A 493 13.12 -15.25 2.94
N GLY A 494 13.20 -13.95 3.23
CA GLY A 494 13.87 -12.97 2.37
C GLY A 494 15.35 -13.28 2.19
N ASN A 495 16.04 -13.64 3.28
CA ASN A 495 17.44 -14.04 3.26
C ASN A 495 17.65 -15.32 2.46
N ARG A 496 16.77 -16.32 2.62
CA ARG A 496 16.78 -17.55 1.83
C ARG A 496 16.62 -17.28 0.33
N ARG A 497 15.66 -16.43 -0.04
CA ARG A 497 15.44 -16.03 -1.45
C ARG A 497 16.63 -15.26 -2.02
N LEU A 498 17.23 -14.37 -1.24
CA LEU A 498 18.42 -13.64 -1.66
C LEU A 498 19.62 -14.57 -1.84
N GLY A 499 19.85 -15.49 -0.90
CA GLY A 499 20.91 -16.50 -0.99
C GLY A 499 20.74 -17.44 -2.19
N ALA A 500 19.50 -17.73 -2.59
CA ALA A 500 19.20 -18.54 -3.78
C ALA A 500 19.20 -17.73 -5.10
N SER A 501 19.25 -16.39 -5.06
CA SER A 501 19.23 -15.55 -6.27
C SER A 501 20.53 -15.72 -7.05
N LYS A 502 20.37 -15.93 -8.37
CA LYS A 502 21.48 -16.07 -9.31
C LYS A 502 22.37 -14.83 -9.33
N GLU A 503 21.77 -13.65 -9.23
CA GLU A 503 22.45 -12.36 -9.23
C GLU A 503 23.33 -12.22 -7.98
N TYR A 504 22.80 -12.59 -6.81
CA TYR A 504 23.54 -12.58 -5.56
C TYR A 504 24.70 -13.59 -5.59
N LEU A 505 24.44 -14.84 -5.99
CA LEU A 505 25.46 -15.88 -6.10
C LEU A 505 26.55 -15.50 -7.11
N ARG A 506 26.19 -14.89 -8.25
CA ARG A 506 27.15 -14.39 -9.24
C ARG A 506 28.02 -13.27 -8.69
N LYS A 507 27.43 -12.31 -7.97
CA LYS A 507 28.18 -11.23 -7.33
C LYS A 507 29.11 -11.79 -6.24
N GLN A 508 28.66 -12.77 -5.48
CA GLN A 508 29.46 -13.43 -4.45
C GLN A 508 30.65 -14.18 -5.07
N ALA A 509 30.42 -14.95 -6.14
CA ALA A 509 31.48 -15.62 -6.88
C ALA A 509 32.50 -14.63 -7.45
N GLN A 510 32.03 -13.53 -8.07
CA GLN A 510 32.91 -12.47 -8.56
C GLN A 510 33.74 -11.86 -7.42
N SER A 511 33.16 -11.61 -6.25
CA SER A 511 33.90 -11.08 -5.09
C SER A 511 34.99 -12.03 -4.61
N LEU A 512 34.75 -13.35 -4.64
CA LEU A 512 35.75 -14.37 -4.29
C LEU A 512 36.87 -14.45 -5.36
N ASP A 513 36.52 -14.32 -6.64
CA ASP A 513 37.49 -14.27 -7.74
C ASP A 513 38.36 -13.00 -7.69
N PHE A 514 37.79 -11.86 -7.29
CA PHE A 514 38.55 -10.61 -7.09
C PHE A 514 39.49 -10.70 -5.89
N ASN A 515 39.05 -11.28 -4.76
CA ASN A 515 39.91 -11.48 -3.60
C ASN A 515 41.04 -12.47 -3.88
N SER A 516 40.77 -13.56 -4.59
CA SER A 516 41.81 -14.55 -4.95
C SER A 516 42.82 -14.03 -5.99
N LYS A 517 42.44 -13.08 -6.85
CA LYS A 517 43.37 -12.40 -7.75
C LYS A 517 44.21 -11.34 -7.06
N LYS A 518 43.68 -10.68 -6.03
CA LYS A 518 44.42 -9.72 -5.22
C LYS A 518 45.50 -10.41 -4.38
N ASP A 519 45.18 -11.56 -3.80
CA ASP A 519 46.15 -12.40 -3.07
C ASP A 519 47.31 -12.87 -3.97
N LYS A 520 47.04 -13.17 -5.25
CA LYS A 520 48.08 -13.59 -6.21
C LYS A 520 48.94 -12.44 -6.76
N GLY A 521 48.44 -11.21 -6.74
CA GLY A 521 49.18 -10.03 -7.20
C GLY A 521 50.27 -9.63 -6.20
N ASP A 522 49.92 -9.61 -4.90
CA ASP A 522 50.85 -9.25 -3.84
C ASP A 522 51.96 -10.32 -3.67
N ASP A 523 51.67 -11.59 -3.92
CA ASP A 523 52.64 -12.70 -3.84
C ASP A 523 53.63 -12.71 -5.02
N PHE A 524 53.19 -12.33 -6.23
CA PHE A 524 54.05 -12.22 -7.41
C PHE A 524 54.94 -10.98 -7.35
N ASP A 525 54.39 -9.84 -6.90
CA ASP A 525 55.17 -8.61 -6.72
C ASP A 525 56.19 -8.76 -5.57
N GLN A 526 55.85 -9.45 -4.47
CA GLN A 526 56.81 -9.79 -3.41
C GLN A 526 57.91 -10.76 -3.87
N LEU A 527 57.58 -11.71 -4.76
CA LEU A 527 58.57 -12.63 -5.34
C LEU A 527 59.51 -11.92 -6.32
N MET A 528 59.02 -11.00 -7.15
CA MET A 528 59.88 -10.18 -8.02
C MET A 528 60.73 -9.18 -7.22
N GLU A 529 60.19 -8.53 -6.19
CA GLU A 529 60.99 -7.65 -5.31
C GLU A 529 62.07 -8.44 -4.54
N ALA A 530 61.78 -9.69 -4.16
CA ALA A 530 62.75 -10.57 -3.53
C ALA A 530 63.83 -11.09 -4.51
N GLU A 531 63.48 -11.27 -5.79
CA GLU A 531 64.42 -11.68 -6.85
C GLU A 531 65.34 -10.51 -7.26
N GLU A 532 64.79 -9.31 -7.47
CA GLU A 532 65.60 -8.10 -7.74
C GLU A 532 66.51 -7.73 -6.56
N ALA A 533 66.10 -8.01 -5.31
CA ALA A 533 66.94 -7.79 -4.13
C ALA A 533 68.06 -8.84 -3.96
N MET A 534 67.92 -10.03 -4.57
CA MET A 534 68.92 -11.10 -4.50
C MET A 534 69.96 -11.06 -5.64
N GLU A 535 69.71 -10.34 -6.73
CA GLU A 535 70.66 -10.26 -7.86
C GLU A 535 71.67 -9.11 -7.81
N SER A 536 71.67 -8.25 -6.78
CA SER A 536 72.70 -7.22 -6.61
C SER A 536 73.61 -7.48 -5.42
N GLY A 537 74.58 -8.39 -5.59
CA GLY A 537 75.76 -8.57 -4.73
C GLY A 537 76.95 -7.68 -5.15
N PRO A 538 77.90 -7.35 -4.24
CA PRO A 538 78.58 -6.06 -4.23
C PRO A 538 79.85 -6.01 -5.07
N GLY A 539 79.99 -4.98 -5.90
CA GLY A 539 81.25 -4.66 -6.56
C GLY A 539 81.25 -3.33 -7.30
N SER A 540 82.04 -2.37 -6.78
CA SER A 540 82.65 -1.25 -7.50
C SER A 540 81.78 -0.03 -7.89
N GLY A 541 81.87 1.03 -7.07
CA GLY A 541 82.54 2.27 -7.51
C GLY A 541 81.69 3.46 -8.01
N LYS A 542 81.95 4.62 -7.36
CA LYS A 542 81.85 6.01 -7.85
C LYS A 542 80.47 6.68 -8.05
N MET A 543 80.17 7.60 -7.13
CA MET A 543 80.13 9.08 -7.29
C MET A 543 79.35 9.71 -8.48
N THR A 544 78.64 10.81 -8.15
CA THR A 544 77.88 11.78 -8.98
C THR A 544 76.43 11.36 -9.27
N GLY A 545 75.38 12.19 -9.20
CA GLY A 545 75.21 13.61 -8.92
C GLY A 545 73.73 14.00 -9.14
N SER A 546 73.29 15.07 -8.46
CA SER A 546 72.23 16.06 -8.79
C SER A 546 71.00 15.73 -9.67
N GLY A 547 69.84 16.23 -9.20
CA GLY A 547 68.64 16.59 -9.99
C GLY A 547 67.52 15.55 -9.90
N GLY A 548 66.25 15.85 -9.66
CA GLY A 548 65.51 17.11 -9.70
C GLY A 548 64.12 16.83 -10.26
N GLY A 549 63.07 17.09 -9.47
CA GLY A 549 61.74 17.49 -9.95
C GLY A 549 60.81 16.43 -10.56
N GLY A 550 59.52 16.57 -10.24
CA GLY A 550 58.44 16.09 -11.12
C GLY A 550 57.33 15.34 -10.43
N GLY A 551 56.47 16.04 -9.68
CA GLY A 551 55.15 15.50 -9.34
C GLY A 551 54.26 15.39 -10.59
N SER A 552 53.35 14.42 -10.60
CA SER A 552 52.08 14.53 -11.31
C SER A 552 51.04 13.57 -10.76
N LYS A 553 49.81 14.10 -10.72
CA LYS A 553 48.60 13.64 -10.05
C LYS A 553 47.83 12.58 -10.85
N SER A 554 46.86 11.99 -10.13
CA SER A 554 45.53 11.52 -10.56
C SER A 554 45.37 10.01 -10.81
N GLY A 555 44.28 9.34 -10.40
CA GLY A 555 43.09 9.80 -9.68
C GLY A 555 42.53 8.70 -8.78
N SER A 556 42.07 9.12 -7.59
CA SER A 556 41.47 8.27 -6.58
C SER A 556 39.99 8.02 -6.93
N LEU A 557 39.68 6.79 -7.32
CA LEU A 557 38.32 6.25 -7.29
C LEU A 557 38.05 5.77 -5.86
N ARG A 558 37.09 6.43 -5.19
CA ARG A 558 36.57 6.06 -3.87
C ARG A 558 36.06 4.62 -3.88
N GLY A 559 36.78 3.74 -3.20
CA GLY A 559 36.27 2.43 -2.77
C GLY A 559 35.16 2.61 -1.74
N VAL A 560 34.01 1.98 -2.01
CA VAL A 560 32.96 1.74 -1.03
C VAL A 560 33.49 0.66 -0.10
N SER A 561 33.97 1.06 1.08
CA SER A 561 34.41 0.14 2.11
C SER A 561 33.21 -0.64 2.66
N SER A 562 33.39 -1.95 2.64
CA SER A 562 32.65 -2.95 3.42
C SER A 562 32.68 -2.61 4.91
N ASN A 563 31.52 -2.35 5.50
CA ASN A 563 31.29 -2.45 6.94
C ASN A 563 29.90 -3.09 7.14
N MET A 564 29.87 -4.42 7.16
CA MET A 564 28.75 -5.22 7.67
C MET A 564 29.33 -6.19 8.71
N ALA A 565 29.72 -5.64 9.85
CA ALA A 565 30.04 -6.36 11.07
C ALA A 565 30.05 -5.34 12.21
N ASP A 566 28.87 -4.84 12.56
CA ASP A 566 28.54 -4.27 13.88
C ASP A 566 27.07 -3.85 13.85
N ILE A 567 26.20 -4.84 14.00
CA ILE A 567 24.85 -4.63 14.51
C ILE A 567 24.77 -5.53 15.75
N GLY A 568 25.30 -5.02 16.85
CA GLY A 568 24.88 -5.45 18.17
C GLY A 568 23.47 -4.93 18.42
N PHE A 569 22.55 -5.84 18.67
CA PHE A 569 21.32 -5.58 19.41
C PHE A 569 21.57 -5.82 20.89
#